data_AF-H3BY89-F1
#
_entry.id   AF-H3BY89-F1
#
_cell.length_a   1.000
_cell.length_b   1.000
_cell.length_c   1.000
_cell.angle_alpha   90.00
_cell.angle_beta   90.00
_cell.angle_gamma   90.00
#
_symmetry.space_group_name_H-M   'P 1'
#
loop_
_entity.id
_entity.type
_entity.pdbx_description
1 polymer ?
#
loop_
_entity_poly.entity_id
_entity_poly.type
_entity_poly.pdbx_seq_one_letter_code
_entity_poly.pdbx_strand_id
1 'polypeptide(L)'
;MNSVLQSLLTLTPFVEELHKQSRLWYLCPPALPLILLSEVQSCLPSRNWARKKWTLVVFLTSVAGFHSEFRNGTQQDAHEFLSVVLQQLSSVSGEMKSAAAAETLSYTCPVEAHISFQMLNTRQCAGCGHESGRTEKYLNLSLVSKDSVSQGLLEYLKAEQLEFKCHCGASESWQRRSFSTLPK
;
A
#
# COMPACT_ATOMS: atom_id res chain seq x y z
N MET A 1 1.33 -15.11 2.07
CA MET A 1 0.08 -14.60 2.67
C MET A 1 0.15 -14.49 4.18
N ASN A 2 0.23 -15.58 4.95
CA ASN A 2 0.21 -15.50 6.43
C ASN A 2 1.34 -14.65 7.00
N SER A 3 2.57 -14.82 6.51
CA SER A 3 3.72 -14.01 6.92
C SER A 3 3.48 -12.51 6.70
N VAL A 4 2.96 -12.14 5.53
CA VAL A 4 2.60 -10.75 5.19
C VAL A 4 1.58 -10.18 6.17
N LEU A 5 0.52 -10.94 6.48
CA LEU A 5 -0.49 -10.51 7.45
C LEU A 5 0.09 -10.37 8.85
N GLN A 6 0.96 -11.30 9.29
CA GLN A 6 1.65 -11.15 10.57
C GLN A 6 2.48 -9.87 10.59
N SER A 7 3.30 -9.62 9.56
CA SER A 7 4.12 -8.41 9.47
C SER A 7 3.27 -7.15 9.53
N LEU A 8 2.23 -7.04 8.71
CA LEU A 8 1.34 -5.86 8.68
C LEU A 8 0.61 -5.65 10.01
N LEU A 9 0.07 -6.71 10.60
CA LEU A 9 -0.74 -6.64 11.83
C LEU A 9 0.10 -6.55 13.11
N THR A 10 1.42 -6.58 13.00
CA THR A 10 2.34 -6.24 14.10
C THR A 10 2.79 -4.79 14.08
N LEU A 11 2.45 -4.01 13.04
CA LEU A 11 2.72 -2.57 12.99
C LEU A 11 1.72 -1.83 13.89
N THR A 12 2.13 -1.55 15.13
CA THR A 12 1.26 -0.92 16.15
C THR A 12 0.57 0.35 15.65
N PRO A 13 1.23 1.33 15.01
CA PRO A 13 0.57 2.55 14.56
C PRO A 13 -0.54 2.27 13.52
N PHE A 14 -0.29 1.34 12.61
CA PHE A 14 -1.27 0.91 11.60
C PHE A 14 -2.49 0.24 12.25
N VAL A 15 -2.27 -0.67 13.21
CA VAL A 15 -3.33 -1.39 13.92
C VAL A 15 -4.15 -0.45 14.80
N GLU A 16 -3.51 0.47 15.50
CA GLU A 16 -4.20 1.50 16.28
C GLU A 16 -5.09 2.36 15.37
N GLU A 17 -4.59 2.79 14.22
CA GLU A 17 -5.38 3.57 13.28
C GLU A 17 -6.55 2.80 12.70
N LEU A 18 -6.36 1.50 12.40
CA LEU A 18 -7.43 0.61 11.98
C LEU A 18 -8.56 0.61 13.01
N HIS A 19 -8.24 0.37 14.29
CA HIS A 19 -9.24 0.28 15.37
C HIS A 19 -9.90 1.61 15.71
N LYS A 20 -9.22 2.76 15.53
CA LYS A 20 -9.84 4.08 15.68
C LYS A 20 -11.04 4.27 14.75
N GLN A 21 -11.07 3.61 13.60
CA GLN A 21 -12.18 3.71 12.64
C GLN A 21 -13.37 2.80 12.98
N SER A 22 -13.31 2.02 14.07
CA SER A 22 -14.30 0.99 14.41
C SER A 22 -15.73 1.50 14.53
N ARG A 23 -15.91 2.75 14.96
CA ARG A 23 -17.24 3.38 15.06
C ARG A 23 -17.93 3.50 13.69
N LEU A 24 -17.16 3.65 12.61
CA LEU A 24 -17.68 3.80 11.25
C LEU A 24 -18.01 2.47 10.56
N TRP A 25 -17.46 1.36 11.06
CA TRP A 25 -17.60 0.06 10.43
C TRP A 25 -19.05 -0.41 10.29
N TYR A 26 -19.88 -0.13 11.29
CA TYR A 26 -21.29 -0.54 11.29
C TYR A 26 -22.20 0.44 10.54
N LEU A 27 -21.67 1.59 10.15
CA LEU A 27 -22.41 2.65 9.46
C LEU A 27 -22.29 2.55 7.94
N CYS A 28 -21.30 1.78 7.43
CA CYS A 28 -20.94 1.78 6.03
C CYS A 28 -20.59 0.34 5.55
N PRO A 29 -21.41 -0.31 4.71
CA PRO A 29 -21.11 -1.64 4.17
C PRO A 29 -19.72 -1.78 3.49
N PRO A 30 -19.20 -0.76 2.77
CA PRO A 30 -17.83 -0.74 2.27
C PRO A 30 -16.73 -0.97 3.32
N ALA A 31 -17.00 -0.82 4.63
CA ALA A 31 -16.02 -1.07 5.67
C ALA A 31 -15.62 -2.56 5.83
N LEU A 32 -16.29 -3.49 5.14
CA LEU A 32 -16.08 -4.93 5.29
C LEU A 32 -14.58 -5.37 5.26
N PRO A 33 -13.72 -4.89 4.33
CA PRO A 33 -12.30 -5.27 4.35
C PRO A 33 -11.56 -4.84 5.63
N LEU A 34 -11.91 -3.68 6.20
CA LEU A 34 -11.34 -3.18 7.45
C LEU A 34 -11.79 -4.03 8.64
N ILE A 35 -13.08 -4.39 8.68
CA ILE A 35 -13.67 -5.26 9.70
C ILE A 35 -12.98 -6.62 9.68
N LEU A 36 -12.91 -7.27 8.52
CA LEU A 36 -12.32 -8.61 8.40
C LEU A 36 -10.84 -8.61 8.78
N LEU A 37 -10.08 -7.57 8.40
CA LEU A 37 -8.69 -7.43 8.80
C LEU A 37 -8.53 -7.27 10.32
N SER A 38 -9.41 -6.47 10.94
CA SER A 38 -9.47 -6.30 12.39
C SER A 38 -9.81 -7.61 13.11
N GLU A 39 -10.74 -8.40 12.58
CA GLU A 39 -11.05 -9.73 13.13
C GLU A 39 -9.83 -10.66 13.06
N VAL A 40 -9.10 -10.69 11.93
CA VAL A 40 -7.86 -11.46 11.78
C VAL A 40 -6.86 -11.02 12.86
N GLN A 41 -6.68 -9.71 13.05
CA GLN A 41 -5.79 -9.14 14.07
C GLN A 41 -6.19 -9.58 15.48
N SER A 42 -7.47 -9.47 15.85
CA SER A 42 -7.97 -9.88 17.16
C SER A 42 -7.78 -11.38 17.43
N CYS A 43 -7.76 -12.19 16.37
CA CYS A 43 -7.57 -13.63 16.47
C CYS A 43 -6.10 -14.02 16.61
N LEU A 44 -5.12 -13.16 16.30
CA LEU A 44 -3.68 -13.48 16.37
C LEU A 44 -3.24 -14.13 17.69
N PRO A 45 -3.58 -13.59 18.88
CA PRO A 45 -3.21 -14.21 20.15
C PRO A 45 -4.06 -15.42 20.55
N SER A 46 -5.18 -15.70 19.86
CA SER A 46 -6.13 -16.73 20.26
C SER A 46 -5.55 -18.14 20.18
N ARG A 47 -5.91 -19.02 21.13
CA ARG A 47 -5.61 -20.46 21.03
C ARG A 47 -6.68 -21.24 20.25
N ASN A 48 -7.78 -20.59 19.88
CA ASN A 48 -8.85 -21.23 19.11
C ASN A 48 -8.46 -21.30 17.62
N TRP A 49 -7.89 -22.43 17.22
CA TRP A 49 -7.47 -22.69 15.85
C TRP A 49 -8.61 -22.65 14.84
N ALA A 50 -9.79 -23.17 15.20
CA ALA A 50 -10.95 -23.19 14.30
C ALA A 50 -11.39 -21.76 13.96
N ARG A 51 -11.50 -20.89 14.97
CA ARG A 51 -11.82 -19.46 14.78
C ARG A 51 -10.75 -18.76 13.94
N LYS A 52 -9.47 -18.93 14.27
CA LYS A 52 -8.35 -18.35 13.50
C LYS A 52 -8.42 -18.73 12.02
N LYS A 53 -8.59 -20.03 11.74
CA LYS A 53 -8.68 -20.55 10.38
C LYS A 53 -9.88 -19.97 9.65
N TRP A 54 -11.04 -19.94 10.30
CA TRP A 54 -12.27 -19.41 9.71
C TRP A 54 -12.14 -17.93 9.35
N THR A 55 -11.74 -17.08 10.30
CA THR A 55 -11.55 -15.63 10.07
C THR A 55 -10.54 -15.36 8.96
N LEU A 56 -9.43 -16.12 8.93
CA LEU A 56 -8.45 -16.02 7.86
C LEU A 56 -9.05 -16.40 6.49
N VAL A 57 -9.80 -17.49 6.40
CA VAL A 57 -10.46 -17.91 5.14
C VAL A 57 -11.45 -16.85 4.65
N VAL A 58 -12.26 -16.28 5.55
CA VAL A 58 -13.21 -15.22 5.19
C VAL A 58 -12.47 -13.99 4.67
N PHE A 59 -11.40 -13.55 5.35
CA PHE A 59 -10.59 -12.44 4.88
C PHE A 59 -9.94 -12.71 3.52
N LEU A 60 -9.31 -13.88 3.33
CA LEU A 60 -8.69 -14.24 2.06
C LEU A 60 -9.72 -14.36 0.93
N THR A 61 -10.94 -14.78 1.23
CA THR A 61 -12.04 -14.81 0.25
C THR A 61 -12.44 -13.40 -0.17
N SER A 62 -12.44 -12.44 0.76
CA SER A 62 -12.66 -11.02 0.44
C SER A 62 -11.56 -10.46 -0.47
N VAL A 63 -10.28 -10.76 -0.17
CA VAL A 63 -9.14 -10.37 -1.03
C VAL A 63 -9.29 -10.98 -2.42
N ALA A 64 -9.64 -12.27 -2.51
CA ALA A 64 -9.84 -12.98 -3.78
C ALA A 64 -11.09 -12.50 -4.55
N GLY A 65 -12.05 -11.89 -3.84
CA GLY A 65 -13.18 -11.16 -4.41
C GLY A 65 -12.75 -9.86 -5.08
N PHE A 66 -11.77 -9.17 -4.49
CA PHE A 66 -11.19 -7.93 -5.01
C PHE A 66 -10.20 -8.18 -6.15
N HIS A 67 -9.36 -9.21 -6.04
CA HIS A 67 -8.41 -9.61 -7.07
C HIS A 67 -8.41 -11.12 -7.29
N SER A 68 -8.87 -11.54 -8.47
CA SER A 68 -9.24 -12.94 -8.74
C SER A 68 -8.07 -13.93 -8.73
N GLU A 69 -6.83 -13.46 -8.90
CA GLU A 69 -5.63 -14.32 -8.93
C GLU A 69 -5.42 -15.08 -7.62
N PHE A 70 -5.92 -14.55 -6.50
CA PHE A 70 -5.82 -15.17 -5.18
C PHE A 70 -6.86 -16.27 -4.93
N ARG A 71 -7.73 -16.61 -5.90
CA ARG A 71 -8.75 -17.66 -5.76
C ARG A 71 -8.19 -19.09 -5.83
N ASN A 72 -7.11 -19.29 -6.57
CA ASN A 72 -6.76 -20.63 -7.07
C ASN A 72 -5.92 -21.47 -6.09
N GLY A 73 -5.65 -20.99 -4.87
CA GLY A 73 -4.90 -21.73 -3.85
C GLY A 73 -3.45 -22.05 -4.22
N THR A 74 -2.94 -21.43 -5.29
CA THR A 74 -1.56 -21.58 -5.76
C THR A 74 -0.59 -20.79 -4.89
N GLN A 75 0.72 -21.06 -5.05
CA GLN A 75 1.73 -20.15 -4.50
C GLN A 75 1.61 -18.79 -5.18
N GLN A 76 1.80 -17.74 -4.39
CA GLN A 76 1.63 -16.34 -4.80
C GLN A 76 2.77 -15.50 -4.28
N ASP A 77 3.10 -14.44 -5.00
CA ASP A 77 4.09 -13.46 -4.58
C ASP A 77 3.61 -12.73 -3.31
N ALA A 78 4.49 -12.63 -2.31
CA ALA A 78 4.16 -11.98 -1.05
C ALA A 78 4.02 -10.46 -1.17
N HIS A 79 4.81 -9.84 -2.05
CA HIS A 79 4.74 -8.41 -2.37
C HIS A 79 3.46 -8.07 -3.13
N GLU A 80 3.07 -8.90 -4.10
CA GLU A 80 1.82 -8.74 -4.84
C GLU A 80 0.61 -8.86 -3.89
N PHE A 81 0.60 -9.90 -3.04
CA PHE A 81 -0.44 -10.06 -2.03
C PHE A 81 -0.53 -8.87 -1.07
N LEU A 82 0.60 -8.35 -0.58
CA LEU A 82 0.62 -7.16 0.28
C LEU A 82 0.04 -5.94 -0.45
N SER A 83 0.45 -5.73 -1.69
CA SER A 83 0.01 -4.61 -2.53
C SER A 83 -1.51 -4.65 -2.73
N VAL A 84 -2.07 -5.83 -3.03
CA VAL A 84 -3.52 -6.01 -3.20
C VAL A 84 -4.27 -5.80 -1.89
N VAL A 85 -3.78 -6.30 -0.75
CA VAL A 85 -4.40 -6.04 0.56
C VAL A 85 -4.44 -4.54 0.85
N LEU A 86 -3.32 -3.83 0.69
CA LEU A 86 -3.26 -2.38 0.95
C LEU A 86 -4.14 -1.59 -0.03
N GLN A 87 -4.22 -2.01 -1.29
CA GLN A 87 -5.09 -1.40 -2.28
C GLN A 87 -6.58 -1.62 -1.94
N GLN A 88 -6.97 -2.82 -1.52
CA GLN A 88 -8.34 -3.11 -1.09
C GLN A 88 -8.74 -2.20 0.08
N LEU A 89 -7.89 -2.07 1.10
CA LEU A 89 -8.13 -1.21 2.26
C LEU A 89 -8.17 0.28 1.87
N SER A 90 -7.37 0.69 0.89
CA SER A 90 -7.37 2.08 0.40
C SER A 90 -8.59 2.38 -0.47
N SER A 91 -9.10 1.40 -1.21
CA SER A 91 -10.20 1.58 -2.17
C SER A 91 -11.49 2.09 -1.51
N VAL A 92 -11.75 1.68 -0.27
CA VAL A 92 -12.96 2.07 0.49
C VAL A 92 -12.84 3.48 1.08
N SER A 93 -11.68 4.13 0.98
CA SER A 93 -11.42 5.41 1.68
C SER A 93 -12.35 6.52 1.24
N GLY A 94 -12.75 6.57 -0.03
CA GLY A 94 -13.68 7.59 -0.52
C GLY A 94 -15.04 7.47 0.16
N GLU A 95 -15.63 6.29 0.10
CA GLU A 95 -16.93 5.99 0.70
C GLU A 95 -16.91 6.14 2.22
N MET A 96 -15.83 5.70 2.88
CA MET A 96 -15.66 5.86 4.32
C MET A 96 -15.56 7.33 4.74
N LYS A 97 -14.85 8.18 3.96
CA LYS A 97 -14.79 9.64 4.20
C LYS A 97 -16.17 10.27 4.05
N SER A 98 -16.93 9.89 3.02
CA SER A 98 -18.29 10.39 2.80
C SER A 98 -19.25 9.98 3.90
N ALA A 99 -19.23 8.71 4.33
CA ALA A 99 -20.06 8.21 5.42
C ALA A 99 -19.72 8.89 6.76
N ALA A 100 -18.43 9.07 7.05
CA ALA A 100 -17.98 9.78 8.24
C ALA A 100 -18.48 11.23 8.24
N ALA A 101 -18.35 11.94 7.11
CA ALA A 101 -18.80 13.32 6.99
C ALA A 101 -20.32 13.47 7.23
N ALA A 102 -21.13 12.53 6.76
CA ALA A 102 -22.59 12.53 7.00
C ALA A 102 -22.95 12.43 8.49
N GLU A 103 -22.12 11.73 9.27
CA GLU A 103 -22.29 11.53 10.71
C GLU A 103 -21.50 12.55 11.56
N THR A 104 -20.93 13.60 10.94
CA THR A 104 -20.04 14.58 11.60
C THR A 104 -18.84 13.91 12.29
N LEU A 105 -18.37 12.80 11.74
CA LEU A 105 -17.19 12.06 12.15
C LEU A 105 -16.05 12.29 11.16
N SER A 106 -14.82 11.97 11.58
CA SER A 106 -13.67 11.92 10.69
C SER A 106 -13.27 10.47 10.42
N TYR A 107 -12.81 10.20 9.21
CA TYR A 107 -12.19 8.94 8.82
C TYR A 107 -10.77 9.20 8.35
N THR A 108 -9.84 8.40 8.88
CA THR A 108 -8.45 8.34 8.42
C THR A 108 -8.19 6.96 7.86
N CYS A 109 -7.75 6.88 6.60
CA CYS A 109 -7.36 5.60 6.02
C CYS A 109 -6.06 5.11 6.66
N PRO A 110 -6.02 3.90 7.27
CA PRO A 110 -4.82 3.37 7.92
C PRO A 110 -3.63 3.24 6.96
N VAL A 111 -3.89 2.89 5.70
CA VAL A 111 -2.86 2.79 4.66
C VAL A 111 -2.29 4.17 4.33
N GLU A 112 -3.15 5.17 4.16
CA GLU A 112 -2.70 6.53 3.86
C GLU A 112 -1.89 7.15 4.99
N ALA A 113 -2.29 6.86 6.24
CA ALA A 113 -1.69 7.44 7.43
C ALA A 113 -0.32 6.85 7.80
N HIS A 114 -0.14 5.54 7.59
CA HIS A 114 1.01 4.81 8.16
C HIS A 114 1.84 4.01 7.16
N ILE A 115 1.34 3.77 5.95
CA ILE A 115 2.07 2.96 4.96
C ILE A 115 2.48 3.79 3.74
N SER A 116 1.61 4.68 3.29
CA SER A 116 1.84 5.43 2.07
C SER A 116 2.84 6.57 2.26
N PHE A 117 3.61 6.83 1.21
CA PHE A 117 4.55 7.95 1.14
C PHE A 117 4.59 8.51 -0.29
N GLN A 118 5.25 9.65 -0.48
CA GLN A 118 5.32 10.32 -1.77
C GLN A 118 6.75 10.37 -2.29
N MET A 119 6.90 10.07 -3.57
CA MET A 119 8.15 10.22 -4.31
C MET A 119 8.00 11.32 -5.35
N LEU A 120 9.00 12.19 -5.47
CA LEU A 120 9.16 13.09 -6.59
C LEU A 120 9.99 12.38 -7.66
N ASN A 121 9.38 12.16 -8.82
CA ASN A 121 10.02 11.63 -10.00
C ASN A 121 10.35 12.79 -10.93
N THR A 122 11.62 13.16 -10.99
CA THR A 122 12.13 14.25 -11.83
C THR A 122 12.77 13.66 -13.07
N ARG A 123 12.34 14.13 -14.23
CA ARG A 123 12.93 13.81 -15.53
C ARG A 123 13.56 15.06 -16.13
N GLN A 124 14.80 14.93 -16.58
CA GLN A 124 15.57 15.96 -17.25
C GLN A 124 15.96 15.51 -18.67
N CYS A 125 15.65 16.31 -19.68
CA CYS A 125 16.03 16.04 -21.07
C CYS A 125 17.55 16.12 -21.25
N ALA A 126 18.17 15.13 -21.90
CA ALA A 126 19.61 15.12 -22.15
C ALA A 126 20.06 16.15 -23.21
N GLY A 127 19.16 16.55 -24.11
CA GLY A 127 19.46 17.50 -25.19
C GLY A 127 19.32 18.98 -24.79
N CYS A 128 18.18 19.37 -24.22
CA CYS A 128 17.89 20.78 -23.88
C CYS A 128 17.93 21.09 -22.38
N GLY A 129 18.12 20.08 -21.51
CA GLY A 129 18.13 20.26 -20.06
C GLY A 129 16.76 20.55 -19.44
N HIS A 130 15.67 20.59 -20.22
CA HIS A 130 14.33 20.82 -19.69
C HIS A 130 13.97 19.78 -18.62
N GLU A 131 13.53 20.26 -17.46
CA GLU A 131 13.17 19.44 -16.31
C GLU A 131 11.65 19.42 -16.11
N SER A 132 11.12 18.25 -15.78
CA SER A 132 9.72 18.04 -15.43
C SER A 132 9.63 17.10 -14.24
N GLY A 133 8.79 17.39 -13.26
CA GLY A 133 8.62 16.60 -12.05
C GLY A 133 7.17 16.12 -11.88
N ARG A 134 7.01 14.90 -11.37
CA ARG A 134 5.71 14.38 -10.94
C ARG A 134 5.84 13.77 -9.56
N THR A 135 4.95 14.17 -8.65
CA THR A 135 4.83 13.53 -7.34
C THR A 135 3.84 12.38 -7.43
N GLU A 136 4.27 11.19 -7.00
CA GLU A 136 3.49 9.96 -7.04
C GLU A 136 3.44 9.33 -5.65
N LYS A 137 2.32 8.65 -5.36
CA LYS A 137 2.09 7.96 -4.08
C LYS A 137 2.59 6.52 -4.19
N TYR A 138 3.40 6.10 -3.23
CA TYR A 138 3.99 4.78 -3.14
C TYR A 138 3.52 4.08 -1.86
N LEU A 139 3.49 2.74 -1.91
CA LEU A 139 3.19 1.87 -0.77
C LEU A 139 4.40 1.02 -0.35
N ASN A 140 5.36 0.84 -1.25
CA ASN A 140 6.59 0.07 -1.02
C ASN A 140 7.69 0.53 -1.99
N LEU A 141 8.91 0.08 -1.74
CA LEU A 141 10.05 0.22 -2.64
C LEU A 141 10.55 -1.18 -3.01
N SER A 142 10.72 -1.42 -4.30
CA SER A 142 11.35 -2.64 -4.81
C SER A 142 12.82 -2.36 -5.06
N LEU A 143 13.66 -2.67 -4.08
CA LEU A 143 15.10 -2.44 -4.16
C LEU A 143 15.79 -3.61 -4.85
N VAL A 144 16.77 -3.31 -5.71
CA VAL A 144 17.65 -4.33 -6.28
C VAL A 144 18.58 -4.84 -5.18
N SER A 145 18.76 -6.16 -5.11
CA SER A 145 19.69 -6.77 -4.15
C SER A 145 21.11 -6.27 -4.40
N LYS A 146 21.70 -5.66 -3.37
CA LYS A 146 23.09 -5.19 -3.31
C LYS A 146 23.70 -5.69 -1.99
N ASP A 147 24.94 -5.30 -1.70
CA ASP A 147 25.64 -5.75 -0.48
C ASP A 147 24.97 -5.23 0.80
N SER A 148 24.18 -4.15 0.71
CA SER A 148 23.38 -3.63 1.82
C SER A 148 22.09 -2.96 1.35
N VAL A 149 21.12 -2.83 2.26
CA VAL A 149 19.88 -2.07 2.02
C VAL A 149 20.19 -0.62 1.65
N SER A 150 21.18 0.01 2.32
CA SER A 150 21.60 1.38 2.03
C SER A 150 22.12 1.53 0.60
N GLN A 151 22.93 0.58 0.11
CA GLN A 151 23.38 0.58 -1.27
C GLN A 151 22.23 0.34 -2.26
N GLY A 152 21.32 -0.59 -1.96
CA GLY A 152 20.13 -0.83 -2.77
C GLY A 152 19.26 0.43 -2.90
N LEU A 153 19.11 1.18 -1.81
CA LEU A 153 18.40 2.45 -1.78
C LEU A 153 19.12 3.55 -2.57
N LEU A 154 20.44 3.68 -2.39
CA LEU A 154 21.25 4.65 -3.13
C LEU A 154 21.18 4.39 -4.64
N GLU A 155 21.23 3.12 -5.06
CA GLU A 155 21.08 2.76 -6.47
C GLU A 155 19.67 3.06 -6.98
N TYR A 156 18.62 2.80 -6.18
CA TYR A 156 17.23 3.10 -6.56
C TYR A 156 16.96 4.61 -6.78
N LEU A 157 17.65 5.46 -6.01
CA LEU A 157 17.53 6.92 -6.08
C LEU A 157 18.50 7.56 -7.10
N LYS A 158 19.42 6.79 -7.65
CA LYS A 158 20.38 7.26 -8.65
C LYS A 158 19.67 7.69 -9.93
N ALA A 159 20.25 8.67 -10.62
CA ALA A 159 19.75 9.04 -11.93
C ALA A 159 19.99 7.89 -12.93
N GLU A 160 18.93 7.47 -13.60
CA GLU A 160 18.96 6.45 -14.65
C GLU A 160 18.56 7.06 -15.99
N GLN A 161 19.12 6.55 -17.08
CA GLN A 161 18.76 6.98 -18.41
C GLN A 161 17.49 6.26 -18.86
N LEU A 162 16.59 6.99 -19.52
CA LEU A 162 15.42 6.42 -20.16
C LEU A 162 15.15 7.04 -21.53
N GLU A 163 14.39 6.33 -22.34
CA GLU A 163 13.90 6.83 -23.62
C GLU A 163 12.67 7.70 -23.40
N PHE A 164 12.78 8.98 -23.75
CA PHE A 164 11.69 9.94 -23.72
C PHE A 164 11.86 11.00 -24.79
N LYS A 165 10.84 11.15 -25.65
CA LYS A 165 10.83 12.16 -26.71
C LYS A 165 10.49 13.53 -26.16
N CYS A 166 11.50 14.40 -26.08
CA CYS A 166 11.34 15.79 -25.68
C CYS A 166 10.86 16.66 -26.85
N HIS A 167 10.24 17.80 -26.55
CA HIS A 167 9.82 18.79 -27.55
C HIS A 167 11.00 19.38 -28.36
N CYS A 168 12.24 19.29 -27.85
CA CYS A 168 13.44 19.73 -28.56
C CYS A 168 13.94 18.72 -29.60
N GLY A 169 13.32 17.55 -29.73
CA GLY A 169 13.70 16.50 -30.67
C GLY A 169 14.63 15.42 -30.11
N ALA A 170 15.21 15.63 -28.92
CA ALA A 170 15.99 14.59 -28.24
C ALA A 170 15.09 13.43 -27.76
N SER A 171 15.62 12.21 -27.80
CA SER A 171 14.94 10.97 -27.40
C SER A 171 15.42 10.39 -26.07
N GLU A 172 16.41 11.01 -25.43
CA GLU A 172 17.00 10.53 -24.18
C GLU A 172 16.77 11.52 -23.05
N SER A 173 16.50 10.99 -21.87
CA SER A 173 16.33 11.76 -20.64
C SER A 173 16.92 11.02 -19.44
N TRP A 174 17.26 11.77 -18.41
CA TRP A 174 17.63 11.24 -17.10
C TRP A 174 16.44 11.31 -16.16
N GLN A 175 16.12 10.23 -15.47
CA GLN A 175 15.14 10.23 -14.40
C GLN A 175 15.82 10.01 -13.06
N ARG A 176 15.45 10.83 -12.07
CA ARG A 176 15.84 10.70 -10.68
C ARG A 176 14.60 10.64 -9.82
N ARG A 177 14.67 9.87 -8.75
CA ARG A 177 13.61 9.74 -7.76
C ARG A 177 14.11 10.28 -6.43
N SER A 178 13.26 10.98 -5.68
CA SER A 178 13.55 11.43 -4.32
C SER A 178 12.31 11.35 -3.44
N PHE A 179 12.51 11.18 -2.13
CA PHE A 179 11.39 11.19 -1.18
C PHE A 179 10.86 12.61 -1.02
N SER A 180 9.57 12.81 -1.29
CA SER A 180 8.85 14.03 -0.90
C SER A 180 8.33 13.91 0.53
N THR A 181 7.86 12.72 0.91
CA THR A 181 7.50 12.37 2.28
C THR A 181 8.03 10.98 2.63
N LEU A 182 8.16 10.70 3.91
CA LEU A 182 8.44 9.37 4.43
C LEU A 182 7.16 8.78 5.06
N PRO A 183 6.97 7.45 5.03
CA PRO A 183 5.92 6.82 5.81
C PRO A 183 6.21 7.00 7.31
N LYS A 184 5.16 7.03 8.11
CA LYS A 184 5.25 7.30 9.56
C LYS A 184 5.58 6.07 10.38
#